data_AF-Q7LXD0-F1
#
_entry.id   AF-Q7LXD0-F1
#
_cell.length_a   1.000
_cell.length_b   1.000
_cell.length_c   1.000
_cell.angle_alpha   90.00
_cell.angle_beta   90.00
_cell.angle_gamma   90.00
#
_symmetry.space_group_name_H-M   'P 1'
#
loop_
_entity.id
_entity.type
_entity.pdbx_description
1 polymer ?
#
loop_
_entity_poly.entity_id
_entity_poly.type
_entity_poly.pdbx_seq_one_letter_code
_entity_poly.pdbx_strand_id
1 'polypeptide(L)'
;MLKDDILKLLKEDAEFRKQVEEILGISFINVTLADLKDILKGLLASMDKLKSSVDQLVDAQRRAEERIAKLENAVEQLVEAQKRTDERITKLEESTKKLEQAVQELIEAQKKHDERITKLEESTKKLEQAVQELIEAQKKHDERITKLEESTKKLEQAVQELIEAQKKHDERITKLEESTKKLEQAVQELIEAQKKHDERITKLEESTKKLEQAVQELIEAQKKHDERITKLEESTKKLEQAVQELIEAQKKHDERITKLEESIQKLVDAQRRAEERIAKLENAVEQLVEAQKRTDERITKLEEVTMKLVESQLGMQNEIRELRKALGSMGKRWGRDFEKLIIEIVDELAKQEGLDLKYVNKFTYKDDNGLFGLKGVEYDVDLLIKDTKVYLIEIKSYVEKDDVNWAAHKFNVIEKALGLKNTIKMIFAVDATNLATKKGEELGIKVVYGSQSEEEEKGEVKVG
;
A
#
# COMPACT_ATOMS: atom_id res chain seq x y z
N MET A 1 -228.31 -161.63 46.14
CA MET A 1 -229.23 -160.92 47.05
C MET A 1 -228.49 -160.11 48.14
N LEU A 2 -227.32 -159.50 47.86
CA LEU A 2 -226.70 -158.57 48.85
C LEU A 2 -225.95 -157.39 48.20
N LYS A 3 -225.43 -157.55 46.97
CA LYS A 3 -224.66 -156.51 46.27
C LYS A 3 -225.54 -155.41 45.67
N ASP A 4 -226.69 -155.78 45.09
CA ASP A 4 -227.58 -154.82 44.41
C ASP A 4 -228.30 -153.90 45.40
N ASP A 5 -228.58 -154.39 46.61
CA ASP A 5 -229.18 -153.59 47.68
C ASP A 5 -228.21 -152.54 48.23
N ILE A 6 -226.93 -152.89 48.41
CA ILE A 6 -225.88 -151.96 48.87
C ILE A 6 -225.59 -150.85 47.84
N LEU A 7 -225.62 -151.18 46.54
CA LEU A 7 -225.41 -150.21 45.46
C LEU A 7 -226.60 -149.24 45.31
N LYS A 8 -227.81 -149.71 45.57
CA LYS A 8 -229.02 -148.87 45.58
C LYS A 8 -229.02 -147.92 46.78
N LEU A 9 -228.66 -148.40 47.97
CA LEU A 9 -228.46 -147.56 49.15
C LEU A 9 -227.35 -146.51 48.93
N LEU A 10 -226.23 -146.86 48.28
CA LEU A 10 -225.18 -145.89 47.93
C LEU A 10 -225.63 -144.78 46.97
N LYS A 11 -226.68 -144.99 46.15
CA LYS A 11 -227.17 -144.03 45.14
C LYS A 11 -228.43 -143.26 45.56
N GLU A 12 -229.27 -143.83 46.42
CA GLU A 12 -230.58 -143.26 46.78
C GLU A 12 -230.66 -142.84 48.25
N ASP A 13 -229.87 -143.47 49.14
CA ASP A 13 -229.86 -143.18 50.58
C ASP A 13 -228.66 -142.28 50.92
N ALA A 14 -228.95 -141.06 51.36
CA ALA A 14 -227.94 -140.08 51.72
C ALA A 14 -227.22 -140.44 53.04
N GLU A 15 -227.93 -141.09 53.97
CA GLU A 15 -227.41 -141.44 55.29
C GLU A 15 -226.45 -142.64 55.18
N PHE A 16 -226.83 -143.64 54.38
CA PHE A 16 -225.94 -144.76 54.06
C PHE A 16 -224.69 -144.33 53.27
N ARG A 17 -224.84 -143.44 52.28
CA ARG A 17 -223.70 -142.90 51.51
C ARG A 17 -222.74 -142.09 52.37
N LYS A 18 -223.27 -141.31 53.32
CA LYS A 18 -222.46 -140.54 54.28
C LYS A 18 -221.69 -141.47 55.21
N GLN A 19 -222.31 -142.54 55.72
CA GLN A 19 -221.61 -143.56 56.52
C GLN A 19 -220.53 -144.28 55.70
N VAL A 20 -220.78 -144.60 54.43
CA VAL A 20 -219.76 -145.19 53.56
C VAL A 20 -218.63 -144.20 53.25
N GLU A 21 -218.91 -142.91 53.05
CA GLU A 21 -217.89 -141.87 52.93
C GLU A 21 -217.05 -141.70 54.20
N GLU A 22 -217.66 -141.89 55.38
CA GLU A 22 -216.98 -141.89 56.69
C GLU A 22 -216.12 -143.16 56.88
N ILE A 23 -216.64 -144.35 56.58
CA ILE A 23 -215.94 -145.64 56.68
C ILE A 23 -214.78 -145.73 55.68
N LEU A 24 -214.98 -145.24 54.45
CA LEU A 24 -213.95 -145.21 53.41
C LEU A 24 -213.00 -144.01 53.54
N GLY A 25 -213.24 -143.09 54.50
CA GLY A 25 -212.39 -141.93 54.74
C GLY A 25 -212.27 -140.98 53.53
N ILE A 26 -213.26 -140.96 52.63
CA ILE A 26 -213.20 -140.20 51.36
C ILE A 26 -213.12 -138.69 51.64
N SER A 27 -213.73 -138.22 52.73
CA SER A 27 -213.62 -136.83 53.18
C SER A 27 -212.18 -136.44 53.55
N PHE A 28 -211.43 -137.32 54.22
CA PHE A 28 -210.03 -137.14 54.61
C PHE A 28 -209.09 -137.13 53.38
N ILE A 29 -209.38 -137.97 52.39
CA ILE A 29 -208.63 -138.02 51.12
C ILE A 29 -208.78 -136.72 50.33
N ASN A 30 -209.97 -136.11 50.30
CA ASN A 30 -210.17 -134.85 49.58
C ASN A 30 -209.47 -133.66 50.26
N VAL A 31 -209.43 -133.61 51.59
CA VAL A 31 -208.68 -132.59 52.33
C VAL A 31 -207.17 -132.73 52.08
N THR A 32 -206.64 -133.94 52.18
CA THR A 32 -205.22 -134.21 51.93
C THR A 32 -204.80 -133.94 50.47
N LEU A 33 -205.68 -134.19 49.49
CA LEU A 33 -205.45 -133.81 48.09
C LEU A 33 -205.42 -132.29 47.89
N ALA A 34 -206.25 -131.54 48.62
CA ALA A 34 -206.23 -130.08 48.60
C ALA A 34 -204.92 -129.53 49.22
N ASP A 35 -204.51 -130.06 50.37
CA ASP A 35 -203.24 -129.70 51.02
C ASP A 35 -202.04 -130.01 50.11
N LEU A 36 -202.04 -131.18 49.45
CA LEU A 36 -201.00 -131.56 48.50
C LEU A 36 -200.94 -130.60 47.31
N LYS A 37 -202.09 -130.14 46.81
CA LYS A 37 -202.18 -129.16 45.71
C LYS A 37 -201.62 -127.81 46.12
N ASP A 38 -201.86 -127.37 47.35
CA ASP A 38 -201.30 -126.12 47.88
C ASP A 38 -199.79 -126.22 48.14
N ILE A 39 -199.31 -127.37 48.62
CA ILE A 39 -197.86 -127.66 48.70
C ILE A 39 -197.23 -127.63 47.31
N LEU A 40 -197.87 -128.25 46.31
CA LEU A 40 -197.39 -128.25 44.92
C LEU A 40 -197.33 -126.84 44.34
N LYS A 41 -198.34 -126.00 44.61
CA LYS A 41 -198.30 -124.57 44.26
C LYS A 41 -197.16 -123.83 44.96
N GLY A 42 -196.95 -124.09 46.25
CA GLY A 42 -195.84 -123.52 47.02
C GLY A 42 -194.46 -123.92 46.48
N LEU A 43 -194.32 -125.18 46.06
CA LEU A 43 -193.11 -125.72 45.44
C LEU A 43 -192.86 -125.09 44.07
N LEU A 44 -193.90 -124.92 43.25
CA LEU A 44 -193.81 -124.21 41.97
C LEU A 44 -193.34 -122.77 42.18
N ALA A 45 -193.92 -122.06 43.16
CA ALA A 45 -193.52 -120.68 43.47
C ALA A 45 -192.07 -120.58 44.00
N SER A 46 -191.59 -121.57 44.77
CA SER A 46 -190.20 -121.60 45.23
C SER A 46 -189.24 -122.01 44.11
N MET A 47 -189.64 -122.89 43.19
CA MET A 47 -188.88 -123.19 41.97
C MET A 47 -188.76 -121.94 41.08
N ASP A 48 -189.82 -121.14 40.93
CA ASP A 48 -189.77 -119.88 40.18
C ASP A 48 -188.84 -118.85 40.84
N LYS A 49 -188.87 -118.74 42.19
CA LYS A 49 -187.92 -117.89 42.93
C LYS A 49 -186.48 -118.37 42.78
N LEU A 50 -186.25 -119.68 42.89
CA LEU A 50 -184.92 -120.26 42.73
C LEU A 50 -184.38 -119.99 41.32
N LYS A 51 -185.21 -120.20 40.30
CA LYS A 51 -184.88 -119.87 38.91
C LYS A 51 -184.48 -118.39 38.79
N SER A 52 -185.27 -117.49 39.37
CA SER A 52 -184.94 -116.06 39.37
C SER A 52 -183.61 -115.74 40.08
N SER A 53 -183.31 -116.40 41.21
CA SER A 53 -182.01 -116.23 41.89
C SER A 53 -180.84 -116.81 41.10
N VAL A 54 -181.04 -117.93 40.41
CA VAL A 54 -180.04 -118.51 39.50
C VAL A 54 -179.79 -117.56 38.33
N ASP A 55 -180.82 -116.99 37.72
CA ASP A 55 -180.67 -116.00 36.65
C ASP A 55 -179.90 -114.76 37.13
N GLN A 56 -180.18 -114.27 38.35
CA GLN A 56 -179.42 -113.17 38.96
C GLN A 56 -177.94 -113.52 39.22
N LEU A 57 -177.64 -114.76 39.63
CA LEU A 57 -176.27 -115.23 39.82
C LEU A 57 -175.53 -115.33 38.49
N VAL A 58 -176.18 -115.81 37.43
CA VAL A 58 -175.61 -115.82 36.08
C VAL A 58 -175.29 -114.40 35.62
N ASP A 59 -176.19 -113.44 35.83
CA ASP A 59 -175.96 -112.03 35.51
C ASP A 59 -174.86 -111.38 36.37
N ALA A 60 -174.74 -111.78 37.64
CA ALA A 60 -173.66 -111.32 38.50
C ALA A 60 -172.30 -111.91 38.07
N GLN A 61 -172.28 -113.19 37.70
CA GLN A 61 -171.10 -113.87 37.19
C GLN A 61 -170.64 -113.26 35.86
N ARG A 62 -171.57 -113.00 34.92
CA ARG A 62 -171.25 -112.30 33.67
C ARG A 62 -170.64 -110.92 33.91
N ARG A 63 -171.18 -110.15 34.87
CA ARG A 63 -170.61 -108.85 35.28
C ARG A 63 -169.24 -108.96 35.94
N ALA A 64 -168.99 -110.03 36.69
CA ALA A 64 -167.69 -110.31 37.29
C ALA A 64 -166.65 -110.66 36.22
N GLU A 65 -167.01 -111.51 35.25
CA GLU A 65 -166.17 -111.86 34.10
C GLU A 65 -165.82 -110.61 33.27
N GLU A 66 -166.79 -109.73 32.99
CA GLU A 66 -166.54 -108.45 32.30
C GLU A 66 -165.60 -107.53 33.10
N ARG A 67 -165.68 -107.53 34.43
CA ARG A 67 -164.77 -106.77 35.30
C ARG A 67 -163.37 -107.36 35.32
N ILE A 68 -163.26 -108.68 35.37
CA ILE A 68 -161.98 -109.40 35.30
C ILE A 68 -161.30 -109.07 33.97
N ALA A 69 -162.01 -109.15 32.85
CA ALA A 69 -161.45 -108.81 31.54
C ALA A 69 -160.96 -107.34 31.45
N LYS A 70 -161.67 -106.39 32.10
CA LYS A 70 -161.22 -105.00 32.21
C LYS A 70 -159.99 -104.86 33.11
N LEU A 71 -159.93 -105.65 34.19
CA LEU A 71 -158.80 -105.64 35.11
C LEU A 71 -157.55 -106.23 34.46
N GLU A 72 -157.69 -107.32 33.71
CA GLU A 72 -156.63 -107.92 32.91
C GLU A 72 -156.06 -106.91 31.90
N ASN A 73 -156.93 -106.21 31.16
CA ASN A 73 -156.49 -105.13 30.27
C ASN A 73 -155.78 -103.98 31.01
N ALA A 74 -156.27 -103.58 32.18
CA ALA A 74 -155.62 -102.54 32.98
C ALA A 74 -154.25 -102.99 33.51
N VAL A 75 -154.13 -104.25 33.92
CA VAL A 75 -152.86 -104.87 34.35
C VAL A 75 -151.89 -104.93 33.17
N GLU A 76 -152.35 -105.33 31.98
CA GLU A 76 -151.51 -105.34 30.77
C GLU A 76 -151.01 -103.93 30.41
N GLN A 77 -151.88 -102.92 30.49
CA GLN A 77 -151.48 -101.51 30.30
C GLN A 77 -150.47 -101.03 31.36
N LEU A 78 -150.62 -101.46 32.62
CA LEU A 78 -149.66 -101.13 33.69
C LEU A 78 -148.30 -101.80 33.48
N VAL A 79 -148.28 -103.05 33.01
CA VAL A 79 -147.04 -103.75 32.66
C VAL A 79 -146.31 -103.02 31.52
N GLU A 80 -147.03 -102.59 30.49
CA GLU A 80 -146.44 -101.81 29.39
C GLU A 80 -145.96 -100.42 29.86
N ALA A 81 -146.72 -99.75 30.73
CA ALA A 81 -146.30 -98.47 31.33
C ALA A 81 -145.06 -98.63 32.24
N GLN A 82 -144.98 -99.74 32.97
CA GLN A 82 -143.83 -100.09 33.80
C GLN A 82 -142.60 -100.31 32.91
N LYS A 83 -142.72 -101.09 31.83
CA LYS A 83 -141.64 -101.31 30.87
C LYS A 83 -141.12 -100.01 30.27
N ARG A 84 -142.01 -99.09 29.86
CA ARG A 84 -141.62 -97.74 29.38
C ARG A 84 -140.93 -96.90 30.45
N THR A 85 -141.31 -97.08 31.71
CA THR A 85 -140.67 -96.38 32.83
C THR A 85 -139.26 -96.94 33.06
N ASP A 86 -139.08 -98.25 33.01
CA ASP A 86 -137.77 -98.90 33.12
C ASP A 86 -136.84 -98.47 31.96
N GLU A 87 -137.37 -98.37 30.73
CA GLU A 87 -136.63 -97.82 29.58
C GLU A 87 -136.25 -96.33 29.76
N ARG A 88 -137.06 -95.54 30.48
CA ARG A 88 -136.73 -94.15 30.80
C ARG A 88 -135.71 -94.05 31.93
N ILE A 89 -135.79 -94.91 32.93
CA ILE A 89 -134.83 -94.99 34.03
C ILE A 89 -133.46 -95.35 33.48
N THR A 90 -133.37 -96.39 32.65
CA THR A 90 -132.11 -96.79 31.99
C THR A 90 -131.50 -95.67 31.14
N LYS A 91 -132.31 -94.96 30.33
CA LYS A 91 -131.85 -93.77 29.59
C LYS A 91 -131.40 -92.63 30.50
N LEU A 92 -132.08 -92.43 31.63
CA LEU A 92 -131.73 -91.41 32.60
C LEU A 92 -130.40 -91.76 33.27
N GLU A 93 -130.20 -93.00 33.70
CA GLU A 93 -128.94 -93.51 34.25
C GLU A 93 -127.77 -93.30 33.27
N GLU A 94 -127.97 -93.63 31.99
CA GLU A 94 -126.98 -93.36 30.94
C GLU A 94 -126.66 -91.86 30.80
N SER A 95 -127.69 -91.00 30.84
CA SER A 95 -127.50 -89.55 30.74
C SER A 95 -126.79 -88.97 31.99
N THR A 96 -127.10 -89.48 33.17
CA THR A 96 -126.44 -89.13 34.43
C THR A 96 -124.97 -89.52 34.38
N LYS A 97 -124.66 -90.73 33.89
CA LYS A 97 -123.26 -91.18 33.73
C LYS A 97 -122.48 -90.30 32.74
N LYS A 98 -123.11 -89.89 31.64
CA LYS A 98 -122.50 -88.94 30.67
C LYS A 98 -122.28 -87.56 31.31
N LEU A 99 -123.24 -87.10 32.11
CA LEU A 99 -123.13 -85.83 32.84
C LEU A 99 -122.00 -85.89 33.87
N GLU A 100 -121.90 -86.97 34.64
CA GLU A 100 -120.80 -87.19 35.59
C GLU A 100 -119.44 -87.16 34.87
N GLN A 101 -119.31 -87.80 33.71
CA GLN A 101 -118.09 -87.75 32.89
C GLN A 101 -117.77 -86.31 32.44
N ALA A 102 -118.76 -85.59 31.90
CA ALA A 102 -118.56 -84.20 31.48
C ALA A 102 -118.18 -83.27 32.65
N VAL A 103 -118.76 -83.49 33.84
CA VAL A 103 -118.38 -82.76 35.05
C VAL A 103 -116.94 -83.05 35.45
N GLN A 104 -116.47 -84.30 35.35
CA GLN A 104 -115.07 -84.61 35.63
C GLN A 104 -114.11 -84.00 34.61
N GLU A 105 -114.45 -84.01 33.32
CA GLU A 105 -113.66 -83.32 32.30
C GLU A 105 -113.58 -81.81 32.56
N LEU A 106 -114.67 -81.18 33.01
CA LEU A 106 -114.67 -79.77 33.41
C LEU A 106 -113.79 -79.50 34.63
N ILE A 107 -113.81 -80.39 35.64
CA ILE A 107 -112.93 -80.28 36.82
C ILE A 107 -111.46 -80.36 36.41
N GLU A 108 -111.11 -81.29 35.51
CA GLU A 108 -109.75 -81.39 34.98
C GLU A 108 -109.33 -80.18 34.15
N ALA A 109 -110.23 -79.66 33.30
CA ALA A 109 -109.99 -78.45 32.54
C ALA A 109 -109.79 -77.23 33.44
N GLN A 110 -110.58 -77.12 34.52
CA GLN A 110 -110.45 -76.06 35.51
C GLN A 110 -109.10 -76.12 36.23
N LYS A 111 -108.65 -77.32 36.67
CA LYS A 111 -107.31 -77.49 37.26
C LYS A 111 -106.19 -77.04 36.30
N LYS A 112 -106.28 -77.42 35.01
CA LYS A 112 -105.30 -76.99 34.00
C LYS A 112 -105.33 -75.48 33.77
N HIS A 113 -106.49 -74.85 33.87
CA HIS A 113 -106.61 -73.39 33.79
C HIS A 113 -105.98 -72.71 35.00
N ASP A 114 -106.21 -73.22 36.21
CA ASP A 114 -105.59 -72.69 37.42
C ASP A 114 -104.05 -72.79 37.34
N GLU A 115 -103.51 -73.92 36.87
CA GLU A 115 -102.07 -74.08 36.61
C GLU A 115 -101.52 -73.11 35.55
N ARG A 116 -102.33 -72.73 34.56
CA ARG A 116 -101.92 -71.74 33.55
C ARG A 116 -101.96 -70.33 34.12
N ILE A 117 -102.93 -70.03 34.98
CA ILE A 117 -103.04 -68.74 35.67
C ILE A 117 -101.82 -68.54 36.57
N THR A 118 -101.46 -69.54 37.38
CA THR A 118 -100.27 -69.44 38.26
C THR A 118 -98.97 -69.25 37.46
N LYS A 119 -98.78 -69.99 36.36
CA LYS A 119 -97.64 -69.77 35.46
C LYS A 119 -97.63 -68.37 34.83
N LEU A 120 -98.81 -67.86 34.48
CA LEU A 120 -98.94 -66.51 33.94
C LEU A 120 -98.57 -65.46 34.98
N GLU A 121 -99.06 -65.58 36.21
CA GLU A 121 -98.71 -64.72 37.35
C GLU A 121 -97.19 -64.70 37.60
N GLU A 122 -96.55 -65.87 37.60
CA GLU A 122 -95.09 -65.97 37.71
C GLU A 122 -94.36 -65.26 36.56
N SER A 123 -94.84 -65.42 35.34
CA SER A 123 -94.26 -64.75 34.16
C SER A 123 -94.44 -63.23 34.19
N THR A 124 -95.60 -62.76 34.65
CA THR A 124 -95.88 -61.33 34.84
C THR A 124 -94.96 -60.75 35.89
N LYS A 125 -94.74 -61.44 37.02
CA LYS A 125 -93.80 -60.99 38.06
C LYS A 125 -92.35 -60.91 37.54
N LYS A 126 -91.92 -61.87 36.72
CA LYS A 126 -90.60 -61.83 36.07
C LYS A 126 -90.49 -60.66 35.09
N LEU A 127 -91.56 -60.39 34.34
CA LEU A 127 -91.61 -59.26 33.41
C LEU A 127 -91.54 -57.92 34.15
N GLU A 128 -92.26 -57.78 35.26
CA GLU A 128 -92.21 -56.59 36.13
C GLU A 128 -90.78 -56.35 36.66
N GLN A 129 -90.10 -57.40 37.09
CA GLN A 129 -88.70 -57.31 37.53
C GLN A 129 -87.77 -56.85 36.39
N ALA A 130 -87.89 -57.45 35.20
CA ALA A 130 -87.09 -57.05 34.04
C ALA A 130 -87.35 -55.59 33.63
N VAL A 131 -88.61 -55.13 33.70
CA VAL A 131 -88.97 -53.73 33.44
C VAL A 131 -88.31 -52.79 34.46
N GLN A 132 -88.29 -53.15 35.75
CA GLN A 132 -87.60 -52.35 36.76
C GLN A 132 -86.08 -52.27 36.52
N GLU A 133 -85.45 -53.40 36.18
CA GLU A 133 -84.02 -53.41 35.82
C GLU A 133 -83.72 -52.52 34.60
N LEU A 134 -84.61 -52.52 33.59
CA LEU A 134 -84.49 -51.62 32.44
C LEU A 134 -84.63 -50.15 32.82
N ILE A 135 -85.55 -49.81 33.74
CA ILE A 135 -85.71 -48.43 34.24
C ILE A 135 -84.43 -47.98 34.96
N GLU A 136 -83.83 -48.83 35.79
CA GLU A 136 -82.57 -48.51 36.47
C GLU A 136 -81.41 -48.36 35.49
N ALA A 137 -81.31 -49.25 34.49
CA ALA A 137 -80.31 -49.15 33.43
C ALA A 137 -80.46 -47.85 32.63
N GLN A 138 -81.70 -47.46 32.31
CA GLN A 138 -82.00 -46.20 31.61
C GLN A 138 -81.56 -44.99 32.44
N LYS A 139 -81.86 -44.95 33.75
CA LYS A 139 -81.39 -43.87 34.64
C LYS A 139 -79.86 -43.76 34.66
N LYS A 140 -79.15 -44.89 34.74
CA LYS A 140 -77.67 -44.90 34.69
C LYS A 140 -77.15 -44.42 33.34
N HIS A 141 -77.85 -44.72 32.25
CA HIS A 141 -77.49 -44.21 30.92
C HIS A 141 -77.68 -42.71 30.82
N ASP A 142 -78.79 -42.18 31.33
CA ASP A 142 -79.05 -40.73 31.35
C ASP A 142 -77.97 -39.99 32.17
N GLU A 143 -77.57 -40.53 33.33
CA GLU A 143 -76.46 -39.98 34.13
C GLU A 143 -75.10 -40.03 33.39
N ARG A 144 -74.87 -41.03 32.55
CA ARG A 144 -73.65 -41.11 31.74
C ARG A 144 -73.68 -40.10 30.59
N ILE A 145 -74.85 -39.87 29.99
CA ILE A 145 -75.05 -38.88 28.95
C ILE A 145 -74.79 -37.48 29.51
N THR A 146 -75.35 -37.13 30.66
CA THR A 146 -75.10 -35.81 31.28
C THR A 146 -73.63 -35.58 31.60
N LYS A 147 -72.93 -36.60 32.14
CA LYS A 147 -71.47 -36.52 32.36
C LYS A 147 -70.67 -36.35 31.06
N LEU A 148 -71.11 -36.99 29.98
CA LEU A 148 -70.49 -36.84 28.65
C LEU A 148 -70.75 -35.45 28.06
N GLU A 149 -71.93 -34.88 28.25
CA GLU A 149 -72.23 -33.50 27.83
C GLU A 149 -71.35 -32.50 28.59
N GLU A 150 -71.17 -32.68 29.89
CA GLU A 150 -70.26 -31.85 30.70
C GLU A 150 -68.80 -31.97 30.25
N SER A 151 -68.31 -33.18 29.97
CA SER A 151 -66.94 -33.38 29.49
C SER A 151 -66.74 -32.80 28.09
N THR A 152 -67.76 -32.88 27.22
CA THR A 152 -67.75 -32.27 25.89
C THR A 152 -67.67 -30.76 25.98
N LYS A 153 -68.46 -30.12 26.85
CA LYS A 153 -68.37 -28.66 27.11
C LYS A 153 -66.98 -28.24 27.61
N LYS A 154 -66.38 -29.01 28.52
CA LYS A 154 -65.01 -28.75 29.00
C LYS A 154 -63.99 -28.88 27.88
N LEU A 155 -64.15 -29.87 27.00
CA LEU A 155 -63.29 -30.05 25.84
C LEU A 155 -63.43 -28.88 24.85
N GLU A 156 -64.64 -28.42 24.58
CA GLU A 156 -64.89 -27.25 23.73
C GLU A 156 -64.20 -25.99 24.28
N GLN A 157 -64.29 -25.76 25.60
CA GLN A 157 -63.58 -24.66 26.26
C GLN A 157 -62.06 -24.77 26.11
N ALA A 158 -61.49 -25.95 26.36
CA ALA A 158 -60.06 -26.19 26.19
C ALA A 158 -59.60 -25.98 24.74
N VAL A 159 -60.41 -26.36 23.75
CA VAL A 159 -60.15 -26.11 22.33
C VAL A 159 -60.16 -24.61 22.02
N GLN A 160 -61.09 -23.84 22.58
CA GLN A 160 -61.11 -22.38 22.41
C GLN A 160 -59.89 -21.71 23.02
N GLU A 161 -59.47 -22.12 24.22
CA GLU A 161 -58.24 -21.62 24.85
C GLU A 161 -57.00 -21.92 23.99
N LEU A 162 -56.92 -23.11 23.38
CA LEU A 162 -55.85 -23.47 22.46
C LEU A 162 -55.86 -22.61 21.18
N ILE A 163 -57.04 -22.30 20.63
CA ILE A 163 -57.17 -21.41 19.48
C ILE A 163 -56.67 -20.00 19.81
N GLU A 164 -57.01 -19.47 20.99
CA GLU A 164 -56.51 -18.17 21.44
C GLU A 164 -55.00 -18.17 21.69
N ALA A 165 -54.47 -19.24 22.30
CA ALA A 165 -53.04 -19.40 22.49
C ALA A 165 -52.29 -19.46 21.15
N GLN A 166 -52.84 -20.17 20.16
CA GLN A 166 -52.28 -20.25 18.81
C GLN A 166 -52.24 -18.87 18.13
N LYS A 167 -53.32 -18.08 18.21
CA LYS A 167 -53.35 -16.70 17.67
C LYS A 167 -52.27 -15.82 18.30
N LYS A 168 -52.10 -15.89 19.63
CA LYS A 168 -51.03 -15.15 20.33
C LYS A 168 -49.64 -15.60 19.91
N HIS A 169 -49.46 -16.89 19.64
CA HIS A 169 -48.20 -17.42 19.11
C HIS A 169 -47.92 -16.89 17.71
N ASP A 170 -48.91 -16.89 16.83
CA ASP A 170 -48.77 -16.37 15.47
C ASP A 170 -48.39 -14.87 15.48
N GLU A 171 -49.03 -14.06 16.35
CA GLU A 171 -48.66 -12.65 16.55
C GLU A 171 -47.22 -12.45 17.08
N ARG A 172 -46.71 -13.39 17.89
CA ARG A 172 -45.32 -13.35 18.36
C ARG A 172 -44.35 -13.70 17.25
N ILE A 173 -44.71 -14.64 16.38
CA ILE A 173 -43.92 -15.03 15.22
C ILE A 173 -43.80 -13.84 14.25
N THR A 174 -44.89 -13.16 13.93
CA THR A 174 -44.84 -11.99 13.03
C THR A 174 -43.97 -10.85 13.60
N LYS A 175 -44.07 -10.56 14.90
CA LYS A 175 -43.18 -9.59 15.56
C LYS A 175 -41.71 -10.02 15.53
N LEU A 176 -41.44 -11.32 15.66
CA LEU A 176 -40.09 -11.86 15.57
C LEU A 176 -39.54 -11.68 14.15
N GLU A 177 -40.31 -12.02 13.12
CA GLU A 177 -39.94 -11.82 11.71
C GLU A 177 -39.61 -10.36 11.40
N GLU A 178 -40.44 -9.41 11.88
CA GLU A 178 -40.15 -7.98 11.75
C GLU A 178 -38.85 -7.57 12.44
N SER A 179 -38.58 -8.11 13.63
CA SER A 179 -37.34 -7.83 14.36
C SER A 179 -36.11 -8.41 13.66
N THR A 180 -36.22 -9.61 13.08
CA THR A 180 -35.16 -10.24 12.28
C THR A 180 -34.86 -9.42 11.05
N LYS A 181 -35.88 -8.93 10.34
CA LYS A 181 -35.69 -8.06 9.16
C LYS A 181 -34.99 -6.75 9.51
N LYS A 182 -35.30 -6.14 10.67
CA LYS A 182 -34.58 -4.95 11.16
C LYS A 182 -33.12 -5.27 11.49
N LEU A 183 -32.86 -6.43 12.08
CA LEU A 183 -31.50 -6.89 12.38
C LEU A 183 -30.69 -7.11 11.10
N GLU A 184 -31.28 -7.73 10.08
CA GLU A 184 -30.63 -7.91 8.77
C GLU A 184 -30.26 -6.57 8.12
N GLN A 185 -31.14 -5.57 8.19
CA GLN A 185 -30.85 -4.22 7.71
C GLN A 185 -29.68 -3.58 8.48
N ALA A 186 -29.67 -3.66 9.81
CA ALA A 186 -28.59 -3.13 10.63
C ALA A 186 -27.24 -3.82 10.33
N VAL A 187 -27.24 -5.13 10.07
CA VAL A 187 -26.04 -5.87 9.66
C VAL A 187 -25.52 -5.38 8.30
N GLN A 188 -26.40 -5.11 7.33
CA GLN A 188 -25.99 -4.55 6.04
C GLN A 188 -25.37 -3.15 6.17
N GLU A 189 -25.97 -2.28 6.99
CA GLU A 189 -25.40 -0.96 7.29
C GLU A 189 -24.01 -1.05 7.91
N LEU A 190 -23.79 -2.00 8.83
CA LEU A 190 -22.47 -2.25 9.42
C LEU A 190 -21.46 -2.74 8.38
N ILE A 191 -21.85 -3.62 7.46
CA ILE A 191 -20.98 -4.07 6.37
C ILE A 191 -20.56 -2.90 5.47
N GLU A 192 -21.49 -2.00 5.12
CA GLU A 192 -21.18 -0.80 4.34
C GLU A 192 -20.26 0.17 5.09
N ALA A 193 -20.51 0.38 6.38
CA ALA A 193 -19.66 1.21 7.23
C ALA A 193 -18.23 0.64 7.32
N GLN A 194 -18.11 -0.68 7.44
CA GLN A 194 -16.82 -1.36 7.49
C GLN A 194 -16.05 -1.22 6.17
N LYS A 195 -16.70 -1.38 5.01
CA LYS A 195 -16.07 -1.11 3.70
C LYS A 195 -15.55 0.33 3.59
N LYS A 196 -16.32 1.32 4.03
CA LYS A 196 -15.88 2.73 4.06
C LYS A 196 -14.68 2.94 4.99
N HIS A 197 -14.62 2.24 6.12
CA HIS A 197 -13.47 2.28 7.02
C HIS A 197 -12.23 1.66 6.38
N ASP A 198 -12.37 0.52 5.71
CA ASP A 198 -11.26 -0.12 4.99
C ASP A 198 -10.69 0.82 3.92
N GLU A 199 -11.55 1.48 3.12
CA GLU A 199 -11.13 2.50 2.14
C GLU A 199 -10.42 3.71 2.77
N ARG A 200 -10.80 4.10 3.99
CA ARG A 200 -10.12 5.18 4.73
C ARG A 200 -8.76 4.73 5.23
N ILE A 201 -8.65 3.48 5.69
CA ILE A 201 -7.38 2.89 6.13
C ILE A 201 -6.41 2.82 4.95
N THR A 202 -6.83 2.34 3.78
CA THR A 202 -5.95 2.30 2.61
C THR A 202 -5.46 3.68 2.18
N LYS A 203 -6.33 4.70 2.21
CA LYS A 203 -5.93 6.10 1.94
C LYS A 203 -4.94 6.63 2.98
N LEU A 204 -5.14 6.29 4.25
CA LEU A 204 -4.20 6.63 5.33
C LEU A 204 -2.84 5.97 5.10
N GLU A 205 -2.80 4.69 4.77
CA GLU A 205 -1.56 3.97 4.46
C GLU A 205 -0.80 4.61 3.29
N GLU A 206 -1.50 4.99 2.21
CA GLU A 206 -0.91 5.73 1.09
C GLU A 206 -0.35 7.08 1.52
N SER A 207 -1.07 7.82 2.37
CA SER A 207 -0.61 9.11 2.89
C SER A 207 0.61 8.98 3.79
N THR A 208 0.67 7.93 4.61
CA THR A 208 1.82 7.62 5.47
C THR A 208 3.04 7.29 4.63
N LYS A 209 2.91 6.48 3.57
CA LYS A 209 4.01 6.20 2.63
C LYS A 209 4.55 7.47 1.96
N LYS A 210 3.66 8.39 1.55
CA LYS A 210 4.08 9.69 0.99
C LYS A 210 4.82 10.54 2.02
N LEU A 211 4.37 10.53 3.27
CA LEU A 211 5.03 11.24 4.36
C LEU A 211 6.41 10.64 4.65
N GLU A 212 6.55 9.32 4.68
CA GLU A 212 7.83 8.62 4.85
C GLU A 212 8.83 9.00 3.74
N GLN A 213 8.37 9.06 2.49
CA GLN A 213 9.18 9.53 1.36
C GLN A 213 9.63 10.98 1.52
N ALA A 214 8.72 11.88 1.88
CA ALA A 214 9.04 13.29 2.12
C ALA A 214 10.05 13.46 3.28
N VAL A 215 9.94 12.65 4.33
CA VAL A 215 10.92 12.64 5.44
C VAL A 215 12.30 12.17 4.96
N GLN A 216 12.37 11.14 4.12
CA GLN A 216 13.65 10.69 3.52
C GLN A 216 14.29 11.80 2.67
N GLU A 217 13.51 12.49 1.83
CA GLU A 217 14.01 13.61 1.02
C GLU A 217 14.55 14.74 1.90
N LEU A 218 13.88 15.07 3.01
CA LEU A 218 14.36 16.06 3.98
C LEU A 218 15.68 15.63 4.63
N ILE A 219 15.82 14.34 5.00
CA ILE A 219 17.07 13.81 5.56
C ILE A 219 18.22 13.96 4.55
N GLU A 220 17.99 13.65 3.27
CA GLU A 220 19.00 13.82 2.22
C GLU A 220 19.35 15.30 1.99
N ALA A 221 18.34 16.18 1.97
CA ALA A 221 18.55 17.61 1.84
C ALA A 221 19.37 18.15 3.02
N GLN A 222 19.09 17.69 4.24
CA GLN A 222 19.83 18.08 5.44
C GLN A 222 21.29 17.62 5.38
N LYS A 223 21.57 16.38 4.95
CA LYS A 223 22.95 15.92 4.71
C LYS A 223 23.71 16.80 3.70
N LYS A 224 23.08 17.17 2.59
CA LYS A 224 23.67 18.09 1.60
C LYS A 224 23.94 19.48 2.20
N HIS A 225 23.07 19.96 3.07
CA HIS A 225 23.27 21.22 3.78
C HIS A 225 24.47 21.13 4.73
N ASP A 226 24.59 20.04 5.50
CA ASP A 226 25.73 19.81 6.38
C ASP A 226 27.06 19.76 5.61
N GLU A 227 27.10 19.08 4.45
CA GLU A 227 28.26 19.09 3.54
C GLU A 227 28.59 20.48 2.98
N ARG A 228 27.59 21.32 2.74
CA ARG A 228 27.81 22.71 2.29
C ARG A 228 28.37 23.56 3.43
N ILE A 229 27.88 23.37 4.66
CA ILE A 229 28.37 24.08 5.84
C ILE A 229 29.84 23.73 6.07
N THR A 230 30.21 22.46 6.05
CA THR A 230 31.63 22.05 6.23
C THR A 230 32.55 22.63 5.15
N LYS A 231 32.13 22.63 3.88
CA LYS A 231 32.89 23.33 2.81
C LYS A 231 33.00 24.83 3.05
N LEU A 232 31.95 25.45 3.58
CA LEU A 232 31.95 26.88 3.90
C LEU A 232 32.93 27.18 5.04
N GLU A 233 32.94 26.35 6.09
CA GLU A 233 33.89 26.42 7.20
C GLU A 233 35.34 26.31 6.70
N GLU A 234 35.64 25.33 5.83
CA GLU A 234 36.95 25.20 5.20
C GLU A 234 37.34 26.44 4.38
N SER A 235 36.40 26.99 3.60
CA SER A 235 36.65 28.21 2.82
C SER A 235 36.89 29.42 3.70
N THR A 236 36.19 29.51 4.83
CA THR A 236 36.35 30.59 5.82
C THR A 236 37.72 30.51 6.46
N LYS A 237 38.17 29.31 6.83
CA LYS A 237 39.52 29.08 7.37
C LYS A 237 40.62 29.45 6.38
N LYS A 238 40.44 29.14 5.09
CA LYS A 238 41.38 29.57 4.03
C LYS A 238 41.39 31.09 3.87
N LEU A 239 40.23 31.73 3.95
CA LEU A 239 40.13 33.19 3.89
C LEU A 239 40.83 33.83 5.10
N GLU A 240 40.63 33.31 6.31
CA GLU A 240 41.34 33.76 7.51
C GLU A 240 42.86 33.66 7.35
N GLN A 241 43.36 32.56 6.79
CA GLN A 241 44.80 32.41 6.49
C GLN A 241 45.28 33.44 5.47
N ALA A 242 44.56 33.65 4.37
CA ALA A 242 44.91 34.64 3.36
C ALA A 242 44.91 36.08 3.92
N VAL A 243 43.94 36.41 4.80
CA VAL A 243 43.91 37.68 5.52
C VAL A 243 45.15 37.83 6.41
N GLN A 244 45.55 36.77 7.12
CA GLN A 244 46.76 36.80 7.94
C GLN A 244 48.03 37.03 7.12
N GLU A 245 48.16 36.37 5.96
CA GLU A 245 49.27 36.59 5.02
C GLU A 245 49.29 38.03 4.49
N LEU A 246 48.14 38.61 4.18
CA LEU A 246 48.04 40.02 3.78
C LEU A 246 48.47 40.97 4.89
N ILE A 247 48.10 40.70 6.15
CA ILE A 247 48.55 41.48 7.30
C ILE A 247 50.09 41.42 7.42
N GLU A 248 50.70 40.24 7.25
CA GLU A 248 52.16 40.10 7.26
C GLU A 248 52.84 40.81 6.09
N ALA A 249 52.28 40.70 4.88
CA ALA A 249 52.76 41.41 3.71
C ALA A 249 52.68 42.93 3.91
N GLN A 250 51.59 43.43 4.49
CA GLN A 250 51.41 44.84 4.80
C GLN A 250 52.44 45.33 5.82
N LYS A 251 52.72 44.56 6.89
CA LYS A 251 53.82 44.87 7.82
C LYS A 251 55.18 44.97 7.12
N LYS A 252 55.50 44.04 6.22
CA LYS A 252 56.74 44.09 5.43
C LYS A 252 56.78 45.31 4.50
N HIS A 253 55.64 45.70 3.93
CA HIS A 253 55.53 46.92 3.13
C HIS A 253 55.78 48.16 3.98
N ASP A 254 55.19 48.24 5.17
CA ASP A 254 55.42 49.35 6.11
C ASP A 254 56.91 49.45 6.48
N GLU A 255 57.57 48.33 6.81
CA GLU A 255 59.03 48.31 7.06
C GLU A 255 59.85 48.80 5.85
N ARG A 256 59.45 48.43 4.63
CA ARG A 256 60.10 48.90 3.40
C ARG A 256 59.89 50.39 3.18
N ILE A 257 58.70 50.91 3.49
CA ILE A 257 58.41 52.35 3.44
C ILE A 257 59.32 53.08 4.42
N THR A 258 59.45 52.62 5.66
CA THR A 258 60.35 53.23 6.65
C THR A 258 61.82 53.25 6.16
N LYS A 259 62.31 52.14 5.57
CA LYS A 259 63.67 52.11 4.98
C LYS A 259 63.82 53.07 3.78
N LEU A 260 62.76 53.23 2.99
CA LEU A 260 62.74 54.17 1.88
C LEU A 260 62.78 55.61 2.40
N GLU A 261 62.01 55.94 3.43
CA GLU A 261 62.03 57.24 4.12
C GLU A 261 63.44 57.55 4.65
N GLU A 262 64.10 56.60 5.31
CA GLU A 262 65.50 56.75 5.74
C GLU A 262 66.46 57.01 4.57
N SER A 263 66.24 56.34 3.43
CA SER A 263 67.08 56.50 2.24
C SER A 263 66.85 57.86 1.58
N ILE A 264 65.60 58.33 1.51
CA ILE A 264 65.25 59.67 1.07
C ILE A 264 65.90 60.70 1.98
N GLN A 265 65.86 60.52 3.30
CA GLN A 265 66.52 61.44 4.23
C GLN A 265 68.03 61.53 3.98
N LYS A 266 68.70 60.40 3.70
CA LYS A 266 70.13 60.39 3.32
C LYS A 266 70.38 61.13 1.99
N LEU A 267 69.48 61.00 1.02
CA LEU A 267 69.56 61.73 -0.25
C LEU A 267 69.39 63.23 -0.04
N VAL A 268 68.43 63.65 0.80
CA VAL A 268 68.25 65.05 1.20
C VAL A 268 69.53 65.60 1.83
N ASP A 269 70.16 64.85 2.75
CA ASP A 269 71.43 65.25 3.36
C ASP A 269 72.60 65.29 2.38
N ALA A 270 72.62 64.40 1.38
CA ALA A 270 73.61 64.42 0.32
C ALA A 270 73.41 65.62 -0.61
N GLN A 271 72.16 65.96 -0.94
CA GLN A 271 71.81 67.11 -1.75
C GLN A 271 72.18 68.42 -1.04
N ARG A 272 71.88 68.56 0.26
CA ARG A 272 72.33 69.71 1.06
C ARG A 272 73.86 69.88 1.02
N ARG A 273 74.61 68.78 1.13
CA ARG A 273 76.09 68.81 1.01
C ARG A 273 76.56 69.20 -0.39
N ALA A 274 75.83 68.79 -1.44
CA ALA A 274 76.13 69.20 -2.80
C ALA A 274 75.89 70.70 -3.00
N GLU A 275 74.78 71.24 -2.48
CA GLU A 275 74.48 72.68 -2.48
C GLU A 275 75.57 73.48 -1.74
N GLU A 276 76.03 73.01 -0.57
CA GLU A 276 77.16 73.63 0.15
C GLU A 276 78.46 73.63 -0.68
N ARG A 277 78.73 72.57 -1.46
CA ARG A 277 79.90 72.51 -2.35
C ARG A 277 79.75 73.43 -3.55
N ILE A 278 78.55 73.55 -4.12
CA ILE A 278 78.24 74.49 -5.19
C ILE A 278 78.48 75.92 -4.70
N ALA A 279 77.96 76.29 -3.53
CA ALA A 279 78.20 77.61 -2.95
C ALA A 279 79.70 77.92 -2.73
N LYS A 280 80.49 76.93 -2.32
CA LYS A 280 81.96 77.06 -2.22
C LYS A 280 82.62 77.24 -3.59
N LEU A 281 82.14 76.51 -4.60
CA LEU A 281 82.63 76.63 -5.98
C LEU A 281 82.30 77.99 -6.58
N GLU A 282 81.09 78.51 -6.37
CA GLU A 282 80.68 79.85 -6.78
C GLU A 282 81.61 80.91 -6.19
N ASN A 283 81.91 80.81 -4.90
CA ASN A 283 82.84 81.71 -4.22
C ASN A 283 84.27 81.61 -4.78
N ALA A 284 84.73 80.40 -5.10
CA ALA A 284 86.03 80.19 -5.74
C ALA A 284 86.08 80.79 -7.17
N VAL A 285 85.00 80.66 -7.93
CA VAL A 285 84.86 81.29 -9.26
C VAL A 285 84.88 82.81 -9.15
N GLU A 286 84.21 83.39 -8.16
CA GLU A 286 84.24 84.83 -7.90
C GLU A 286 85.67 85.33 -7.62
N GLN A 287 86.43 84.58 -6.80
CA GLN A 287 87.85 84.89 -6.57
C GLN A 287 88.71 84.78 -7.84
N LEU A 288 88.43 83.81 -8.72
CA LEU A 288 89.11 83.68 -10.01
C LEU A 288 88.78 84.84 -10.96
N VAL A 289 87.52 85.30 -10.98
CA VAL A 289 87.13 86.49 -11.75
C VAL A 289 87.90 87.72 -11.27
N GLU A 290 88.03 87.91 -9.96
CA GLU A 290 88.79 89.03 -9.41
C GLU A 290 90.31 88.92 -9.69
N ALA A 291 90.86 87.71 -9.65
CA ALA A 291 92.24 87.45 -10.05
C ALA A 291 92.46 87.74 -11.55
N GLN A 292 91.48 87.39 -12.40
CA GLN A 292 91.53 87.66 -13.84
C GLN A 292 91.48 89.16 -14.13
N LYS A 293 90.62 89.91 -13.43
CA LYS A 293 90.58 91.38 -13.52
C LYS A 293 91.92 92.04 -13.15
N ARG A 294 92.60 91.57 -12.10
CA ARG A 294 93.98 92.03 -11.77
C ARG A 294 94.99 91.70 -12.85
N THR A 295 94.79 90.59 -13.55
CA THR A 295 95.68 90.17 -14.64
C THR A 295 95.49 91.09 -15.85
N ASP A 296 94.25 91.42 -16.19
CA ASP A 296 93.92 92.39 -17.24
C ASP A 296 94.50 93.78 -16.94
N GLU A 297 94.41 94.27 -15.70
CA GLU A 297 95.04 95.54 -15.29
C GLU A 297 96.58 95.52 -15.45
N ARG A 298 97.23 94.37 -15.25
CA ARG A 298 98.67 94.20 -15.49
C ARG A 298 98.98 94.19 -16.99
N ILE A 299 98.11 93.63 -17.82
CA ILE A 299 98.23 93.66 -19.28
C ILE A 299 98.12 95.10 -19.78
N THR A 300 97.16 95.90 -19.31
CA THR A 300 97.04 97.32 -19.70
C THR A 300 98.30 98.13 -19.34
N LYS A 301 98.90 97.87 -18.16
CA LYS A 301 100.18 98.50 -17.78
C LYS A 301 101.36 98.03 -18.64
N LEU A 302 101.36 96.77 -19.08
CA LEU A 302 102.35 96.23 -20.01
C LEU A 302 102.23 96.87 -21.40
N GLU A 303 101.01 97.15 -21.86
CA GLU A 303 100.72 97.86 -23.12
C GLU A 303 101.27 99.31 -23.10
N GLU A 304 101.12 100.03 -21.98
CA GLU A 304 101.72 101.38 -21.83
C GLU A 304 103.26 101.36 -21.87
N VAL A 305 103.88 100.36 -21.25
CA VAL A 305 105.35 100.21 -21.25
C VAL A 305 105.86 99.85 -22.64
N THR A 306 105.12 99.04 -23.42
CA THR A 306 105.50 98.68 -24.78
C THR A 306 105.36 99.86 -25.77
N MET A 307 104.36 100.74 -25.63
CA MET A 307 104.30 101.97 -26.44
C MET A 307 105.52 102.88 -26.25
N LYS A 308 105.97 103.07 -25.01
CA LYS A 308 107.18 103.87 -24.71
C LYS A 308 108.46 103.25 -25.27
N LEU A 309 108.50 101.91 -25.40
CA LEU A 309 109.62 101.20 -26.02
C LEU A 309 109.65 101.38 -27.55
N VAL A 310 108.47 101.42 -28.19
CA VAL A 310 108.33 101.64 -29.64
C VAL A 310 108.75 103.06 -30.05
N GLU A 311 108.44 104.09 -29.26
CA GLU A 311 108.90 105.47 -29.51
C GLU A 311 110.43 105.60 -29.41
N SER A 312 111.06 104.88 -28.46
CA SER A 312 112.52 104.81 -28.30
C SER A 312 113.22 104.10 -29.49
N GLN A 313 112.59 103.05 -30.05
CA GLN A 313 113.13 102.32 -31.21
C GLN A 313 113.06 103.11 -32.52
N LEU A 314 112.15 104.08 -32.69
CA LEU A 314 112.07 104.92 -33.89
C LEU A 314 113.23 105.93 -34.00
N GLY A 315 113.79 106.40 -32.88
CA GLY A 315 114.96 107.28 -32.85
C GLY A 315 116.27 106.58 -33.22
N MET A 316 116.43 105.32 -32.79
CA MET A 316 117.64 104.51 -33.00
C MET A 316 117.81 104.04 -34.46
N GLN A 317 116.74 104.00 -35.26
CA GLN A 317 116.79 103.57 -36.67
C GLN A 317 117.38 104.62 -37.63
N ASN A 318 117.38 105.91 -37.29
CA ASN A 318 117.97 106.95 -38.14
C ASN A 318 119.52 106.99 -38.04
N GLU A 319 120.11 106.59 -36.91
CA GLU A 319 121.58 106.53 -36.74
C GLU A 319 122.19 105.26 -37.36
N ILE A 320 121.48 104.13 -37.38
CA ILE A 320 121.95 102.85 -37.97
C ILE A 320 121.94 102.89 -39.51
N ARG A 321 121.18 103.81 -40.13
CA ARG A 321 121.10 103.96 -41.59
C ARG A 321 122.38 104.55 -42.20
N GLU A 322 123.11 105.38 -41.47
CA GLU A 322 124.37 105.98 -41.92
C GLU A 322 125.57 105.01 -41.79
N LEU A 323 125.54 104.08 -40.83
CA LEU A 323 126.59 103.04 -40.67
C LEU A 323 126.52 101.94 -41.75
N ARG A 324 125.36 101.77 -42.39
CA ARG A 324 125.11 100.78 -43.45
C ARG A 324 125.63 101.16 -44.84
N LYS A 325 126.15 102.38 -45.05
CA LYS A 325 126.70 102.83 -46.34
C LYS A 325 128.22 102.64 -46.49
N ALA A 326 128.98 102.37 -45.41
CA ALA A 326 130.44 102.25 -45.49
C ALA A 326 131.00 100.83 -45.25
N LEU A 327 130.28 99.94 -44.55
CA LEU A 327 130.73 98.56 -44.30
C LEU A 327 130.20 97.54 -45.34
N GLY A 328 130.02 98.04 -46.57
CA GLY A 328 129.76 97.26 -47.79
C GLY A 328 131.00 96.62 -48.43
N SER A 329 132.17 96.69 -47.78
CA SER A 329 133.40 96.04 -48.24
C SER A 329 134.28 95.60 -47.07
N MET A 330 134.08 94.37 -46.54
CA MET A 330 135.16 93.45 -46.04
C MET A 330 134.73 92.22 -45.22
N GLY A 331 133.46 91.84 -45.09
CA GLY A 331 133.07 90.54 -44.50
C GLY A 331 133.09 89.33 -45.45
N LYS A 332 133.63 89.51 -46.67
CA LYS A 332 133.57 88.57 -47.81
C LYS A 332 134.64 87.46 -47.79
N ARG A 333 135.22 87.11 -46.62
CA ARG A 333 136.38 86.21 -46.56
C ARG A 333 136.24 84.91 -45.77
N TRP A 334 135.10 84.59 -45.15
CA TRP A 334 135.00 83.36 -44.33
C TRP A 334 133.78 82.48 -44.54
N GLY A 335 132.90 82.81 -45.51
CA GLY A 335 131.65 82.06 -45.73
C GLY A 335 131.63 81.11 -46.94
N ARG A 336 132.76 80.91 -47.64
CA ARG A 336 132.83 80.07 -48.86
C ARG A 336 133.90 78.96 -48.86
N ASP A 337 134.72 78.87 -47.80
CA ASP A 337 135.77 77.85 -47.68
C ASP A 337 135.45 76.75 -46.64
N PHE A 338 134.50 76.95 -45.71
CA PHE A 338 134.12 75.94 -44.70
C PHE A 338 133.22 74.82 -45.26
N GLU A 339 132.40 75.16 -46.26
CA GLU A 339 131.45 74.23 -46.89
C GLU A 339 132.14 73.27 -47.88
N LYS A 340 133.30 73.66 -48.44
CA LYS A 340 134.14 72.78 -49.29
C LYS A 340 134.90 71.72 -48.48
N LEU A 341 135.37 72.06 -47.28
CA LEU A 341 136.14 71.15 -46.42
C LEU A 341 135.30 69.94 -45.95
N ILE A 342 134.02 70.18 -45.60
CA ILE A 342 133.10 69.12 -45.14
C ILE A 342 132.75 68.16 -46.29
N ILE A 343 132.56 68.68 -47.51
CA ILE A 343 132.27 67.85 -48.69
C ILE A 343 133.48 66.99 -49.07
N GLU A 344 134.71 67.53 -49.00
CA GLU A 344 135.92 66.76 -49.33
C GLU A 344 136.16 65.58 -48.36
N ILE A 345 135.97 65.79 -47.04
CA ILE A 345 136.12 64.73 -46.03
C ILE A 345 135.08 63.62 -46.26
N VAL A 346 133.82 63.99 -46.51
CA VAL A 346 132.75 63.02 -46.73
C VAL A 346 132.90 62.26 -48.06
N ASP A 347 133.37 62.93 -49.13
CA ASP A 347 133.66 62.27 -50.42
C ASP A 347 134.81 61.26 -50.32
N GLU A 348 135.80 61.49 -49.46
CA GLU A 348 136.87 60.52 -49.20
C GLU A 348 136.38 59.30 -48.41
N LEU A 349 135.56 59.51 -47.37
CA LEU A 349 134.93 58.44 -46.59
C LEU A 349 133.99 57.57 -47.44
N ALA A 350 133.22 58.17 -48.35
CA ALA A 350 132.33 57.42 -49.24
C ALA A 350 133.09 56.56 -50.27
N LYS A 351 134.23 57.05 -50.79
CA LYS A 351 135.09 56.27 -51.70
C LYS A 351 135.71 55.04 -51.05
N GLN A 352 136.05 55.10 -49.76
CA GLN A 352 136.55 53.92 -49.02
C GLN A 352 135.48 52.80 -48.94
N GLU A 353 134.21 53.19 -48.92
CA GLU A 353 133.05 52.29 -48.96
C GLU A 353 132.65 51.88 -50.39
N GLY A 354 133.46 52.29 -51.38
CA GLY A 354 133.23 52.01 -52.80
C GLY A 354 132.08 52.81 -53.41
N LEU A 355 131.65 53.91 -52.78
CA LEU A 355 130.57 54.79 -53.27
C LEU A 355 131.15 56.07 -53.89
N ASP A 356 130.51 56.56 -54.95
CA ASP A 356 130.85 57.85 -55.58
C ASP A 356 129.65 58.79 -55.40
N LEU A 357 129.82 59.80 -54.53
CA LEU A 357 128.74 60.70 -54.14
C LEU A 357 128.26 61.60 -55.29
N LYS A 358 128.99 61.66 -56.42
CA LYS A 358 128.54 62.42 -57.60
C LYS A 358 127.25 61.90 -58.23
N TYR A 359 126.87 60.65 -57.96
CA TYR A 359 125.67 60.02 -58.51
C TYR A 359 124.52 59.91 -57.51
N VAL A 360 124.66 60.54 -56.34
CA VAL A 360 123.63 60.62 -55.32
C VAL A 360 122.60 61.67 -55.71
N ASN A 361 121.32 61.32 -55.64
CA ASN A 361 120.21 62.26 -55.83
C ASN A 361 119.46 62.43 -54.51
N LYS A 362 119.22 63.69 -54.12
CA LYS A 362 118.40 64.00 -52.95
C LYS A 362 116.93 63.70 -53.26
N PHE A 363 116.29 62.89 -52.43
CA PHE A 363 114.89 62.52 -52.55
C PHE A 363 114.11 62.97 -51.31
N THR A 364 113.03 63.73 -51.52
CA THR A 364 112.17 64.23 -50.44
C THR A 364 110.78 63.63 -50.55
N TYR A 365 110.28 63.10 -49.44
CA TYR A 365 108.91 62.59 -49.28
C TYR A 365 108.20 63.36 -48.18
N LYS A 366 107.02 63.89 -48.47
CA LYS A 366 106.13 64.49 -47.48
C LYS A 366 104.98 63.55 -47.17
N ASP A 367 104.79 63.22 -45.91
CA ASP A 367 103.67 62.38 -45.51
C ASP A 367 102.44 63.21 -45.14
N ASP A 368 101.70 63.70 -46.14
CA ASP A 368 100.54 64.59 -45.90
C ASP A 368 99.39 63.93 -45.12
N ASN A 369 99.37 62.60 -45.02
CA ASN A 369 98.28 61.83 -44.41
C ASN A 369 98.68 61.05 -43.15
N GLY A 370 99.97 60.95 -42.84
CA GLY A 370 100.50 60.20 -41.69
C GLY A 370 100.51 58.69 -41.89
N LEU A 371 100.69 58.23 -43.14
CA LEU A 371 100.60 56.80 -43.52
C LEU A 371 101.84 55.99 -43.11
N PHE A 372 103.02 56.57 -43.24
CA PHE A 372 104.32 55.94 -42.99
C PHE A 372 105.17 56.70 -41.97
N GLY A 373 105.08 58.03 -41.94
CA GLY A 373 105.71 58.96 -41.00
C GLY A 373 104.70 59.91 -40.33
N LEU A 374 105.18 61.00 -39.73
CA LEU A 374 104.36 62.02 -39.08
C LEU A 374 103.64 62.90 -40.11
N LYS A 375 102.34 63.11 -39.89
CA LYS A 375 101.48 63.86 -40.81
C LYS A 375 102.01 65.28 -41.04
N GLY A 376 102.23 65.63 -42.31
CA GLY A 376 102.69 66.94 -42.78
C GLY A 376 104.19 67.18 -42.72
N VAL A 377 104.98 66.20 -42.25
CA VAL A 377 106.44 66.30 -42.15
C VAL A 377 107.11 65.88 -43.45
N GLU A 378 108.14 66.62 -43.86
CA GLU A 378 109.00 66.31 -45.00
C GLU A 378 110.24 65.52 -44.54
N TYR A 379 110.54 64.43 -45.23
CA TYR A 379 111.67 63.53 -44.99
C TYR A 379 112.56 63.51 -46.23
N ASP A 380 113.82 63.94 -46.10
CA ASP A 380 114.74 64.16 -47.23
C ASP A 380 116.00 63.28 -47.18
N VAL A 381 116.10 62.22 -47.96
CA VAL A 381 117.28 61.33 -47.95
C VAL A 381 118.11 61.45 -49.21
N ASP A 382 119.42 61.29 -49.10
CA ASP A 382 120.31 61.16 -50.24
C ASP A 382 120.29 59.71 -50.75
N LEU A 383 119.85 59.49 -52.00
CA LEU A 383 119.61 58.17 -52.57
C LEU A 383 120.59 57.86 -53.70
N LEU A 384 121.22 56.70 -53.64
CA LEU A 384 122.15 56.20 -54.66
C LEU A 384 121.80 54.77 -55.06
N ILE A 385 121.71 54.50 -56.37
CA ILE A 385 121.48 53.16 -56.89
C ILE A 385 122.75 52.69 -57.58
N LYS A 386 123.37 51.62 -57.07
CA LYS A 386 124.61 51.06 -57.60
C LYS A 386 124.56 49.54 -57.54
N ASP A 387 124.97 48.86 -58.61
CA ASP A 387 125.04 47.40 -58.71
C ASP A 387 123.76 46.68 -58.25
N THR A 388 122.60 47.16 -58.71
CA THR A 388 121.24 46.66 -58.33
C THR A 388 120.86 46.80 -56.86
N LYS A 389 121.65 47.50 -56.04
CA LYS A 389 121.36 47.83 -54.64
C LYS A 389 121.00 49.31 -54.48
N VAL A 390 120.13 49.61 -53.52
CA VAL A 390 119.72 50.98 -53.20
C VAL A 390 120.35 51.39 -51.88
N TYR A 391 121.08 52.49 -51.89
CA TYR A 391 121.75 53.10 -50.75
C TYR A 391 120.95 54.33 -50.30
N LEU A 392 120.59 54.36 -49.02
CA LEU A 392 119.99 55.52 -48.36
C LEU A 392 121.07 56.15 -47.48
N ILE A 393 121.41 57.40 -47.76
CA ILE A 393 122.55 58.09 -47.21
C ILE A 393 122.08 59.37 -46.49
N GLU A 394 122.67 59.66 -45.34
CA GLU A 394 122.54 60.95 -44.65
C GLU A 394 123.94 61.50 -44.39
N ILE A 395 124.15 62.80 -44.62
CA ILE A 395 125.45 63.46 -44.38
C ILE A 395 125.28 64.49 -43.26
N LYS A 396 126.13 64.41 -42.24
CA LYS A 396 126.19 65.39 -41.14
C LYS A 396 127.63 65.77 -40.80
N SER A 397 127.82 66.93 -40.20
CA SER A 397 129.13 67.30 -39.65
C SER A 397 129.42 66.60 -38.33
N TYR A 398 128.39 66.36 -37.52
CA TYR A 398 128.46 65.71 -36.22
C TYR A 398 127.24 64.81 -36.01
N VAL A 399 127.42 63.62 -35.41
CA VAL A 399 126.34 62.65 -35.20
C VAL A 399 126.38 62.06 -33.79
N GLU A 400 125.28 62.20 -33.05
CA GLU A 400 125.06 61.58 -31.73
C GLU A 400 124.01 60.46 -31.78
N LYS A 401 123.77 59.78 -30.65
CA LYS A 401 122.82 58.66 -30.54
C LYS A 401 121.43 58.98 -31.09
N ASP A 402 120.90 60.18 -30.80
CA ASP A 402 119.55 60.58 -31.24
C ASP A 402 119.48 60.92 -32.73
N ASP A 403 120.59 61.38 -33.33
CA ASP A 403 120.65 61.60 -34.77
C ASP A 403 120.53 60.29 -35.55
N VAL A 404 121.11 59.21 -35.02
CA VAL A 404 120.99 57.86 -35.61
C VAL A 404 119.57 57.33 -35.49
N ASN A 405 118.90 57.57 -34.34
CA ASN A 405 117.49 57.21 -34.16
C ASN A 405 116.60 57.97 -35.17
N TRP A 406 116.86 59.26 -35.38
CA TRP A 406 116.11 60.06 -36.34
C TRP A 406 116.37 59.62 -37.79
N ALA A 407 117.62 59.37 -38.17
CA ALA A 407 117.97 58.84 -39.48
C ALA A 407 117.33 57.46 -39.74
N ALA A 408 117.28 56.58 -38.73
CA ALA A 408 116.59 55.31 -38.84
C ALA A 408 115.07 55.47 -39.07
N HIS A 409 114.43 56.39 -38.35
CA HIS A 409 113.03 56.72 -38.58
C HIS A 409 112.82 57.23 -40.01
N LYS A 410 113.64 58.18 -40.46
CA LYS A 410 113.61 58.77 -41.80
C LYS A 410 113.78 57.71 -42.90
N PHE A 411 114.81 56.86 -42.82
CA PHE A 411 115.03 55.79 -43.81
C PHE A 411 113.88 54.79 -43.85
N ASN A 412 113.31 54.41 -42.69
CA ASN A 412 112.16 53.51 -42.66
C ASN A 412 110.89 54.11 -43.29
N VAL A 413 110.67 55.41 -43.12
CA VAL A 413 109.56 56.12 -43.79
C VAL A 413 109.76 56.06 -45.31
N ILE A 414 110.97 56.36 -45.79
CA ILE A 414 111.28 56.35 -47.23
C ILE A 414 111.17 54.94 -47.83
N GLU A 415 111.70 53.92 -47.15
CA GLU A 415 111.59 52.53 -47.62
C GLU A 415 110.13 52.10 -47.79
N LYS A 416 109.26 52.45 -46.83
CA LYS A 416 107.84 52.14 -46.91
C LYS A 416 107.13 52.95 -48.00
N ALA A 417 107.43 54.24 -48.10
CA ALA A 417 106.82 55.13 -49.10
C ALA A 417 107.17 54.72 -50.54
N LEU A 418 108.40 54.27 -50.79
CA LEU A 418 108.86 53.84 -52.10
C LEU A 418 108.73 52.33 -52.34
N GLY A 419 108.32 51.55 -51.34
CA GLY A 419 108.22 50.09 -51.43
C GLY A 419 109.58 49.38 -51.63
N LEU A 420 110.67 49.99 -51.20
CA LEU A 420 112.03 49.46 -51.35
C LEU A 420 112.24 48.28 -50.39
N LYS A 421 112.91 47.22 -50.87
CA LYS A 421 113.33 46.07 -50.06
C LYS A 421 114.81 45.81 -50.27
N ASN A 422 115.52 45.42 -49.22
CA ASN A 422 116.98 45.19 -49.19
C ASN A 422 117.84 46.45 -49.47
N THR A 423 117.51 47.59 -48.84
CA THR A 423 118.35 48.79 -48.93
C THR A 423 119.57 48.71 -48.00
N ILE A 424 120.61 49.47 -48.33
CA ILE A 424 121.78 49.67 -47.48
C ILE A 424 121.71 51.10 -46.92
N LYS A 425 121.73 51.23 -45.59
CA LYS A 425 121.55 52.51 -44.90
C LYS A 425 122.90 52.99 -44.36
N MET A 426 123.28 54.22 -44.67
CA MET A 426 124.57 54.78 -44.29
C MET A 426 124.44 56.22 -43.79
N ILE A 427 125.28 56.60 -42.83
CA ILE A 427 125.42 57.98 -42.38
C ILE A 427 126.90 58.35 -42.51
N PHE A 428 127.20 59.43 -43.22
CA PHE A 428 128.55 59.99 -43.27
C PHE A 428 128.66 61.17 -42.33
N ALA A 429 129.61 61.11 -41.41
CA ALA A 429 129.89 62.14 -40.44
C ALA A 429 131.35 62.60 -40.51
N VAL A 430 131.64 63.87 -40.24
CA VAL A 430 133.03 64.26 -39.98
C VAL A 430 133.46 63.73 -38.62
N ASP A 431 132.59 63.88 -37.61
CA ASP A 431 132.81 63.38 -36.26
C ASP A 431 131.54 62.71 -35.72
N ALA A 432 131.67 61.62 -34.96
CA ALA A 432 130.53 60.87 -34.43
C ALA A 432 130.82 60.32 -33.04
N THR A 433 129.80 60.17 -32.20
CA THR A 433 130.01 59.59 -30.87
C THR A 433 130.12 58.06 -30.89
N ASN A 434 130.80 57.49 -29.90
CA ASN A 434 130.80 56.04 -29.67
C ASN A 434 129.37 55.48 -29.52
N LEU A 435 128.46 56.18 -28.82
CA LEU A 435 127.06 55.78 -28.69
C LEU A 435 126.31 55.84 -30.03
N ALA A 436 126.59 56.83 -30.89
CA ALA A 436 126.02 56.90 -32.23
C ALA A 436 126.41 55.69 -33.09
N THR A 437 127.70 55.34 -33.12
CA THR A 437 128.18 54.20 -33.92
C THR A 437 127.59 52.87 -33.45
N LYS A 438 127.55 52.64 -32.13
CA LYS A 438 126.91 51.46 -31.53
C LYS A 438 125.43 51.40 -31.85
N LYS A 439 124.73 52.55 -31.81
CA LYS A 439 123.31 52.62 -32.15
C LYS A 439 123.05 52.36 -33.64
N GLY A 440 123.97 52.76 -34.51
CA GLY A 440 123.92 52.46 -35.94
C GLY A 440 123.95 50.96 -36.21
N GLU A 441 124.90 50.24 -35.59
CA GLU A 441 125.01 48.78 -35.70
C GLU A 441 123.72 48.06 -35.24
N GLU A 442 123.16 48.45 -34.09
CA GLU A 442 121.89 47.90 -33.59
C GLU A 442 120.72 48.06 -34.58
N LEU A 443 120.71 49.15 -35.35
CA LEU A 443 119.63 49.50 -36.27
C LEU A 443 119.91 49.11 -37.73
N GLY A 444 121.05 48.46 -38.00
CA GLY A 444 121.47 48.08 -39.35
C GLY A 444 121.86 49.27 -40.24
N ILE A 445 122.33 50.37 -39.64
CA ILE A 445 122.78 51.59 -40.31
C ILE A 445 124.29 51.72 -40.11
N LYS A 446 125.04 51.76 -41.21
CA LYS A 446 126.49 51.92 -41.14
C LYS A 446 126.85 53.40 -40.97
N VAL A 447 127.34 53.77 -39.80
CA VAL A 447 127.88 55.12 -39.54
C VAL A 447 129.35 55.14 -39.93
N VAL A 448 129.70 55.97 -40.91
CA VAL A 448 131.06 56.17 -41.42
C VAL A 448 131.51 57.56 -40.99
N TYR A 449 132.65 57.65 -40.32
CA TYR A 449 133.08 58.88 -39.66
C TYR A 449 134.58 59.14 -39.82
N GLY A 450 134.98 60.41 -39.75
CA GLY A 450 136.38 60.84 -39.79
C GLY A 450 137.09 60.74 -38.44
N SER A 451 136.39 61.08 -37.36
CA SER A 451 136.84 60.91 -35.97
C SER A 451 135.71 60.43 -35.08
N GLN A 452 136.06 59.85 -33.92
CA GLN A 452 135.08 59.42 -32.92
C GLN A 452 135.37 60.05 -31.56
N SER A 453 134.35 60.66 -30.97
CA SER A 453 134.38 61.22 -29.62
C SER A 453 133.70 60.29 -28.61
N GLU A 454 134.24 60.20 -27.39
CA GLU A 454 133.64 59.39 -26.31
C GLU A 454 132.42 60.10 -25.70
N GLU A 455 131.29 59.40 -25.67
CA GLU A 455 130.06 59.78 -24.99
C GLU A 455 129.74 58.67 -23.96
N GLU A 456 129.67 59.02 -22.67
CA GLU A 456 129.37 58.06 -21.60
C GLU A 456 127.85 57.91 -21.40
N GLU A 457 127.37 56.66 -21.29
CA GLU A 457 126.02 56.38 -20.83
C GLU A 457 125.91 56.74 -19.34
N LYS A 458 125.34 57.91 -19.04
CA LYS A 458 125.13 58.36 -17.66
C LYS A 458 124.12 57.45 -16.94
N GLY A 459 124.65 56.52 -16.15
CA GLY A 459 123.94 55.78 -15.13
C GLY A 459 123.53 56.65 -13.94
N GLU A 460 122.44 56.23 -13.30
CA GLU A 460 121.70 56.93 -12.24
C GLU A 460 122.48 57.16 -10.94
N VAL A 461 122.58 58.43 -10.52
CA VAL A 461 122.70 58.92 -9.13
C VAL A 461 122.05 60.32 -9.15
N LYS A 462 120.84 60.50 -8.62
CA LYS A 462 120.46 60.77 -7.23
C LYS A 462 121.01 62.09 -6.63
N VAL A 463 120.07 63.04 -6.48
CA VAL A 463 119.76 63.84 -5.28
C VAL A 463 120.87 64.71 -4.68
N GLY A 464 120.58 66.01 -4.51
CA GLY A 464 121.32 66.91 -3.63
C GLY A 464 121.05 68.37 -3.91
#